data_AF-A0A0C9UNK4-F1
#
_entry.id   AF-A0A0C9UNK4-F1
#
_cell.length_a   1.000
_cell.length_b   1.000
_cell.length_c   1.000
_cell.angle_alpha   90.00
_cell.angle_beta   90.00
_cell.angle_gamma   90.00
#
_symmetry.space_group_name_H-M   'P 1'
#
loop_
_entity.id
_entity.type
_entity.pdbx_description
1 polymer ?
#
loop_
_entity_poly.entity_id
_entity_poly.type
_entity_poly.pdbx_seq_one_letter_code
_entity_poly.pdbx_strand_id
1 'polypeptide(L)' 'DGFQRTAAVVNGQFPGPFLKANKGDNIFLNVVNNLKDDNIPKSTSVHWHGVLILTSNDGPSFVTQCPIVPK' A
#
# COMPACT_ATOMS: atom_id res chain seq x y z
N ASP A 1 10.41 10.98 -15.77
CA ASP A 1 10.50 11.01 -17.26
C ASP A 1 10.27 12.42 -17.85
N GLY A 2 10.09 13.46 -17.02
CA GLY A 2 9.90 14.85 -17.48
C GLY A 2 8.44 15.27 -17.61
N PHE A 3 7.48 14.36 -17.44
CA PHE A 3 6.05 14.65 -17.58
C PHE A 3 5.32 14.60 -16.24
N GLN A 4 4.60 15.67 -15.91
CA GLN A 4 3.75 15.71 -14.73
C GLN A 4 2.49 14.87 -14.94
N ARG A 5 2.10 14.15 -13.89
CA ARG A 5 0.86 13.35 -13.84
C ARG A 5 0.44 13.11 -12.40
N THR A 6 -0.86 12.92 -12.18
CA THR A 6 -1.38 12.40 -10.92
C THR A 6 -0.86 10.98 -10.69
N ALA A 7 -0.48 10.68 -9.46
CA ALA A 7 -0.10 9.33 -9.05
C ALA A 7 -0.54 9.07 -7.61
N ALA A 8 -0.94 7.82 -7.33
CA ALA A 8 -1.03 7.33 -5.97
C ALA A 8 0.40 7.07 -5.46
N VAL A 9 0.79 7.74 -4.38
CA VAL A 9 2.14 7.67 -3.81
C VAL A 9 2.10 7.33 -2.33
N VAL A 10 3.14 6.65 -1.85
CA VAL A 10 3.29 6.33 -0.42
C VAL A 10 4.14 7.43 0.22
N ASN A 11 3.62 8.03 1.30
CA ASN A 11 4.29 9.13 2.02
C ASN A 11 4.75 10.29 1.12
N GLY A 12 4.00 10.60 0.05
CA GLY A 12 4.30 11.71 -0.85
C GLY A 12 5.47 11.48 -1.82
N GLN A 13 6.03 10.27 -1.89
CA GLN A 13 7.21 9.95 -2.69
C GLN A 13 6.94 8.86 -3.74
N PHE A 14 7.60 9.00 -4.89
CA PHE A 14 7.74 7.93 -5.88
C PHE A 14 9.22 7.66 -6.20
N PRO A 15 9.70 6.41 -6.16
CA PRO A 15 9.04 5.24 -5.57
C PRO A 15 8.69 5.47 -4.09
N GLY A 16 7.82 4.62 -3.54
CA GLY A 16 7.53 4.66 -2.11
C GLY A 16 8.80 4.48 -1.26
N PRO A 17 8.76 4.87 0.03
CA PRO A 17 9.92 4.77 0.91
C PRO A 17 10.39 3.32 1.06
N PHE A 18 11.70 3.14 1.23
CA PHE A 18 12.29 1.83 1.44
C PHE A 18 11.94 1.28 2.82
N LEU A 19 11.31 0.11 2.87
CA LEU A 19 11.09 -0.65 4.10
C LEU A 19 12.26 -1.61 4.30
N LYS A 20 12.89 -1.56 5.47
CA LYS A 20 14.00 -2.45 5.86
C LYS A 20 13.66 -3.13 7.18
N ALA A 21 13.84 -4.43 7.23
CA ALA A 21 13.72 -5.24 8.44
C ALA A 21 14.76 -6.38 8.40
N ASN A 22 14.99 -7.01 9.54
CA ASN A 22 15.82 -8.19 9.68
C ASN A 22 14.96 -9.45 9.78
N LYS A 23 15.58 -10.60 9.53
CA LYS A 23 14.92 -11.89 9.71
C LYS A 23 14.50 -12.04 11.18
N GLY A 24 13.22 -12.33 11.39
CA GLY A 24 12.63 -12.54 12.72
C GLY A 24 12.00 -11.28 13.33
N ASP A 25 12.11 -10.12 12.67
CA ASP A 25 11.45 -8.90 13.14
C ASP A 25 9.92 -9.03 13.04
N ASN A 26 9.23 -8.52 14.07
CA ASN A 26 7.79 -8.28 14.01
C ASN A 26 7.55 -6.90 13.38
N ILE A 27 6.97 -6.90 12.19
CA ILE A 27 6.75 -5.69 11.40
C ILE A 27 5.28 -5.26 11.57
N PHE A 28 5.07 -4.02 12.04
CA PHE A 28 3.76 -3.40 12.13
C PHE A 28 3.70 -2.19 11.20
N LEU A 29 2.89 -2.28 10.15
CA LEU A 29 2.73 -1.22 9.16
C LEU A 29 1.29 -0.73 9.16
N ASN A 30 1.10 0.55 9.47
CA ASN A 30 -0.22 1.18 9.42
C ASN A 30 -0.39 1.89 8.07
N VAL A 31 -1.15 1.28 7.16
CA VAL A 31 -1.49 1.88 5.87
C VAL A 31 -2.66 2.85 6.05
N VAL A 32 -2.39 4.15 5.98
CA VAL A 32 -3.41 5.20 6.08
C VAL A 32 -3.78 5.68 4.68
N ASN A 33 -5.02 5.41 4.27
CA ASN A 33 -5.51 5.84 2.96
C ASN A 33 -5.99 7.29 2.98
N ASN A 34 -5.24 8.16 2.31
CA ASN A 34 -5.56 9.58 2.11
C ASN A 34 -5.81 9.94 0.64
N LEU A 35 -6.16 8.96 -0.21
CA LEU A 35 -6.44 9.20 -1.62
C LEU A 35 -7.77 9.96 -1.78
N LYS A 36 -7.71 11.14 -2.41
CA LYS A 36 -8.88 12.03 -2.57
C LYS A 36 -9.19 12.41 -4.01
N ASP A 37 -8.24 12.24 -4.93
CA ASP A 37 -8.40 12.61 -6.33
C ASP A 37 -9.42 11.68 -7.01
N ASP A 38 -10.43 12.27 -7.66
CA ASP A 38 -11.51 11.57 -8.36
C ASP A 38 -11.04 10.84 -9.63
N ASN A 39 -9.86 11.20 -10.16
CA ASN A 39 -9.30 10.61 -11.38
C ASN A 39 -8.57 9.28 -11.12
N ILE A 40 -8.47 8.83 -9.86
CA ILE A 40 -7.84 7.56 -9.48
C ILE A 40 -8.76 6.77 -8.53
N PRO A 41 -8.61 5.44 -8.46
CA PRO A 41 -9.29 4.65 -7.44
C PRO A 41 -8.95 5.16 -6.04
N LYS A 42 -9.98 5.50 -5.27
CA LYS A 42 -9.79 6.04 -3.92
C LYS A 42 -9.55 4.97 -2.88
N SER A 43 -10.15 3.79 -3.04
CA SER A 43 -9.88 2.65 -2.16
C SER A 43 -8.54 2.00 -2.54
N THR A 44 -7.83 1.44 -1.57
CA THR A 44 -6.50 0.85 -1.78
C THR A 44 -6.29 -0.43 -0.99
N SER A 45 -5.32 -1.23 -1.41
CA SER A 45 -4.81 -2.38 -0.68
C SER A 45 -3.34 -2.58 -1.01
N VAL A 46 -2.54 -3.10 -0.07
CA VAL A 46 -1.09 -3.23 -0.21
C VAL A 46 -0.71 -4.69 -0.01
N HIS A 47 -0.03 -5.28 -1.01
CA HIS A 47 0.51 -6.62 -0.93
C HIS A 47 2.02 -6.61 -0.63
N TRP A 48 2.43 -7.42 0.33
CA TRP A 48 3.83 -7.58 0.74
C TRP A 48 4.50 -8.67 -0.11
N HIS A 49 4.85 -8.31 -1.34
CA HIS A 49 5.34 -9.25 -2.33
C HIS A 49 6.55 -10.06 -1.84
N GLY A 50 6.41 -11.39 -1.85
CA GLY A 50 7.47 -12.33 -1.47
C GLY A 50 7.57 -12.66 0.03
N VAL A 51 6.64 -12.15 0.85
CA VAL A 51 6.61 -12.45 2.30
C VAL A 51 5.57 -13.52 2.60
N LEU A 52 5.95 -14.57 3.33
CA LEU A 52 5.02 -15.55 3.87
C LEU A 52 4.38 -14.99 5.15
N ILE A 53 3.07 -14.72 5.10
CA ILE A 53 2.31 -14.10 6.19
C ILE A 53 0.91 -14.72 6.32
N LEU A 54 0.18 -14.34 7.38
CA LEU A 54 -1.23 -14.71 7.53
C LEU A 54 -2.06 -14.14 6.37
N THR A 55 -2.99 -14.95 5.84
CA THR A 55 -3.84 -14.59 4.70
C THR A 55 -4.51 -13.23 4.89
N SER A 56 -5.02 -12.92 6.09
CA SER A 56 -5.71 -11.65 6.37
C SER A 56 -4.84 -10.39 6.22
N ASN A 57 -3.51 -10.54 6.12
CA ASN A 57 -2.55 -9.45 5.97
C ASN A 57 -1.89 -9.45 4.58
N ASP A 58 -2.30 -10.35 3.68
CA ASP A 58 -1.61 -10.60 2.42
C ASP A 58 -1.78 -9.47 1.40
N GLY A 59 -2.94 -8.82 1.35
CA GLY A 59 -3.15 -7.64 0.49
C GLY A 59 -4.00 -7.81 -0.78
N PRO A 60 -4.04 -8.95 -1.49
CA PRO A 60 -4.89 -9.08 -2.68
C PRO A 60 -6.38 -8.80 -2.42
N SER A 61 -6.88 -7.69 -2.97
CA SER A 61 -8.27 -7.27 -2.77
C SER A 61 -9.25 -8.31 -3.31
N PHE A 62 -10.31 -8.56 -2.54
CA PHE A 62 -11.38 -9.53 -2.82
C PHE A 62 -10.93 -11.00 -2.88
N VAL A 63 -9.65 -11.28 -2.58
CA VAL A 63 -9.15 -12.64 -2.32
C VAL A 63 -8.90 -12.80 -0.82
N THR A 64 -8.15 -11.86 -0.22
CA THR A 64 -7.75 -11.96 1.18
C THR A 64 -8.31 -10.85 2.06
N GLN A 65 -8.71 -9.71 1.48
CA GLN A 65 -9.31 -8.59 2.22
C GLN A 65 -10.19 -7.68 1.34
N CYS A 66 -11.10 -6.94 1.98
CA CYS A 66 -11.71 -5.76 1.36
C CYS A 66 -10.69 -4.61 1.26
N PRO A 67 -10.77 -3.76 0.22
CA PRO A 67 -9.95 -2.55 0.12
C PRO A 67 -10.18 -1.58 1.29
N ILE A 68 -9.12 -0.89 1.70
CA ILE A 68 -9.15 0.20 2.68
C ILE A 68 -9.77 1.42 2.00
N VAL A 69 -10.90 1.90 2.52
CA VAL A 69 -11.54 3.14 2.06
C VAL A 69 -10.77 4.37 2.55
N PRO A 70 -10.82 5.52 1.84
CA PRO A 70 -10.28 6.77 2.36
C PRO A 70 -10.90 7.14 3.70
N LYS A 71 -10.11 7.81 4.54
CA LYS A 71 -10.66 8.53 5.69
C LYS A 71 -11.40 9.80 5.28
#